data_AF-A0AAI8FZW5-F1
#
_entry.id   AF-A0AAI8FZW5-F1
#
_cell.length_a   1.000
_cell.length_b   1.000
_cell.length_c   1.000
_cell.angle_alpha   90.00
_cell.angle_beta   90.00
_cell.angle_gamma   90.00
#
_symmetry.space_group_name_H-M   'P 1'
#
loop_
_entity.id
_entity.type
_entity.pdbx_description
1 polymer ?
#
loop_
_entity_poly.entity_id
_entity_poly.type
_entity_poly.pdbx_seq_one_letter_code
_entity_poly.pdbx_strand_id
1 'polypeptide(L)'
;MKHYIGAYYLIKLKPVEFGTIEGSEIYTCSRCINDSFFDSWAISWATTEKKELEETKRTFNLTDKNVQDIQVWADKKLDEEKLGWINTFSDLKTLTEYKEKFFPNDSDFEILSISFPESDLEEALEMTKPTESNSGEIGIYNKLKNKELDIEKDEFLGYDIIGIEISGDFHSFHCNDLANDLKEKFGLKINEFGLFENVENWNGVMEFLNDPMNAEPVPWFCVKVNRIRK
;
A
#
# COMPACT_ATOMS: atom_id res chain seq x y z
N MET A 1 16.09 -14.96 -1.05
CA MET A 1 16.02 -14.22 0.22
C MET A 1 14.60 -14.37 0.75
N LYS A 2 14.41 -14.57 2.06
CA LYS A 2 13.04 -14.63 2.61
C LYS A 2 12.41 -13.25 2.54
N HIS A 3 11.11 -13.23 2.25
CA HIS A 3 10.30 -12.03 2.31
C HIS A 3 9.14 -12.29 3.28
N TYR A 4 8.75 -11.25 4.01
CA TYR A 4 7.68 -11.28 4.98
C TYR A 4 6.56 -10.35 4.53
N ILE A 5 5.34 -10.86 4.48
CA ILE A 5 4.17 -10.11 4.02
C ILE A 5 3.95 -8.94 4.99
N GLY A 6 3.94 -7.72 4.46
CA GLY A 6 3.68 -6.50 5.19
C GLY A 6 2.20 -6.13 5.21
N ALA A 7 1.44 -6.39 4.15
CA ALA A 7 -0.02 -6.17 4.14
C ALA A 7 -0.65 -6.72 2.86
N TYR A 8 -1.97 -6.88 2.90
CA TYR A 8 -2.80 -7.04 1.71
C TYR A 8 -3.64 -5.79 1.47
N TYR A 9 -3.82 -5.42 0.21
CA TYR A 9 -4.55 -4.24 -0.23
C TYR A 9 -5.61 -4.63 -1.24
N LEU A 10 -6.74 -3.93 -1.20
CA LEU A 10 -7.79 -4.00 -2.22
C LEU A 10 -7.86 -2.64 -2.88
N ILE A 11 -7.35 -2.56 -4.10
CA ILE A 11 -7.16 -1.29 -4.81
C ILE A 11 -7.96 -1.25 -6.10
N LYS A 12 -8.27 -0.04 -6.56
CA LYS A 12 -8.76 0.25 -7.90
C LYS A 12 -7.65 0.97 -8.64
N LEU A 13 -7.16 0.36 -9.71
CA LEU A 13 -6.19 1.01 -10.57
C LEU A 13 -6.83 2.21 -11.25
N LYS A 14 -6.05 3.28 -11.41
CA LYS A 14 -6.44 4.41 -12.24
C LYS A 14 -5.25 4.89 -13.06
N PRO A 15 -5.50 5.50 -14.24
CA PRO A 15 -4.44 6.16 -14.98
C PRO A 15 -3.81 7.26 -14.13
N VAL A 16 -2.48 7.32 -14.10
CA VAL A 16 -1.76 8.37 -13.37
C VAL A 16 -2.04 9.73 -14.03
N GLU A 17 -2.33 10.75 -13.23
CA GLU A 17 -2.72 12.10 -13.72
C GLU A 17 -1.55 13.11 -13.69
N PHE A 18 -0.32 12.65 -13.45
CA PHE A 18 0.84 13.51 -13.25
C PHE A 18 2.16 12.84 -13.66
N GLY A 19 3.22 13.65 -13.71
CA GLY A 19 4.60 13.18 -13.87
C GLY A 19 4.89 12.58 -15.24
N THR A 20 6.04 11.93 -15.36
CA THR A 20 6.49 11.34 -16.64
C THR A 20 5.75 10.06 -17.05
N ILE A 21 4.91 9.55 -16.15
CA ILE A 21 4.13 8.31 -16.31
C ILE A 21 2.63 8.56 -16.54
N GLU A 22 2.24 9.82 -16.80
CA GLU A 22 0.85 10.22 -17.05
C GLU A 22 0.15 9.28 -18.05
N GLY A 23 -1.06 8.85 -17.71
CA GLY A 23 -1.88 7.93 -18.49
C GLY A 23 -1.57 6.44 -18.30
N SER A 24 -0.51 6.08 -17.55
CA SER A 24 -0.16 4.69 -17.26
C SER A 24 -0.94 4.15 -16.06
N GLU A 25 -1.20 2.83 -16.04
CA GLU A 25 -1.69 2.12 -14.86
C GLU A 25 -0.51 1.46 -14.13
N ILE A 26 -0.35 1.76 -12.84
CA ILE A 26 0.80 1.29 -12.04
C ILE A 26 0.30 0.39 -10.92
N TYR A 27 0.88 -0.79 -10.79
CA TYR A 27 0.47 -1.81 -9.79
C TYR A 27 1.14 -1.59 -8.43
N THR A 28 1.05 -0.37 -7.90
CA THR A 28 1.45 -0.02 -6.53
C THR A 28 0.24 0.06 -5.61
N CYS A 29 0.42 -0.19 -4.30
CA CYS A 29 -0.63 0.05 -3.32
C CYS A 29 -0.63 1.48 -2.77
N SER A 30 0.21 2.38 -3.30
CA SER A 30 0.24 3.79 -2.90
C SER A 30 -1.04 4.52 -3.32
N ARG A 31 -1.66 5.20 -2.35
CA ARG A 31 -2.91 5.95 -2.56
C ARG A 31 -2.73 7.26 -3.33
N CYS A 32 -1.49 7.72 -3.47
CA CYS A 32 -1.17 8.85 -4.34
C CYS A 32 -1.44 8.54 -5.82
N ILE A 33 -1.40 7.25 -6.19
CA ILE A 33 -1.53 6.78 -7.56
C ILE A 33 -2.84 6.03 -7.78
N ASN A 34 -3.25 5.17 -6.86
CA ASN A 34 -4.44 4.32 -6.99
C ASN A 34 -5.49 4.65 -5.92
N ASP A 35 -6.75 4.31 -6.18
CA ASP A 35 -7.79 4.44 -5.15
C ASP A 35 -7.84 3.16 -4.30
N SER A 36 -8.11 3.29 -2.99
CA SER A 36 -8.26 2.14 -2.08
C SER A 36 -9.73 1.90 -1.74
N PHE A 37 -10.17 0.65 -1.83
CA PHE A 37 -11.53 0.26 -1.41
C PHE A 37 -11.71 0.28 0.11
N PHE A 38 -10.62 0.33 0.88
CA PHE A 38 -10.64 0.46 2.33
C PHE A 38 -9.61 1.50 2.75
N ASP A 39 -10.03 2.50 3.51
CA ASP A 39 -9.21 3.66 3.84
C ASP A 39 -9.79 4.42 5.05
N SER A 40 -9.24 5.60 5.38
CA SER A 40 -9.70 6.49 6.45
C SER A 40 -11.22 6.68 6.45
N TRP A 41 -11.85 6.88 5.29
CA TRP A 41 -13.30 7.09 5.18
C TRP A 41 -14.12 5.89 5.65
N ALA A 42 -13.53 4.70 5.60
CA ALA A 42 -14.14 3.44 6.02
C ALA A 42 -14.02 3.20 7.53
N ILE A 43 -13.42 4.12 8.30
CA ILE A 43 -13.18 4.00 9.74
C ILE A 43 -13.94 5.11 10.48
N SER A 44 -14.78 4.79 11.46
CA SER A 44 -15.76 5.77 11.98
C SER A 44 -15.13 6.91 12.80
N TRP A 45 -14.02 6.64 13.46
CA TRP A 45 -13.30 7.60 14.29
C TRP A 45 -12.25 8.39 13.52
N ALA A 46 -11.99 8.03 12.26
CA ALA A 46 -11.07 8.75 11.40
C ALA A 46 -11.75 9.98 10.80
N THR A 47 -10.98 11.06 10.65
CA THR A 47 -11.46 12.26 9.97
C THR A 47 -11.07 12.18 8.50
N THR A 48 -12.07 12.22 7.62
CA THR A 48 -11.88 12.38 6.17
C THR A 48 -12.46 13.71 5.73
N GLU A 49 -11.77 14.41 4.83
CA GLU A 49 -12.31 15.65 4.30
C GLU A 49 -13.62 15.41 3.56
N LYS A 50 -14.59 16.31 3.72
CA LYS A 50 -15.90 16.15 3.07
C LYS A 50 -15.79 16.00 1.56
N LYS A 51 -14.88 16.74 0.92
CA LYS A 51 -14.66 16.67 -0.53
C LYS A 51 -14.16 15.29 -0.95
N GLU A 52 -13.14 14.79 -0.26
CA GLU A 52 -12.54 13.46 -0.47
C GLU A 52 -13.57 12.33 -0.27
N LEU A 53 -14.42 12.44 0.76
CA LEU A 53 -15.49 11.48 1.01
C LEU A 53 -16.53 11.46 -0.14
N GLU A 54 -16.91 12.62 -0.66
CA GLU A 54 -17.86 12.70 -1.78
C GLU A 54 -17.24 12.17 -3.10
N GLU A 55 -15.94 12.37 -3.31
CA GLU A 55 -15.20 11.79 -4.43
C GLU A 55 -15.13 10.27 -4.31
N THR A 56 -14.75 9.76 -3.13
CA THR A 56 -14.77 8.33 -2.79
C THR A 56 -16.14 7.69 -3.06
N LYS A 57 -17.22 8.33 -2.60
CA LYS A 57 -18.58 7.82 -2.82
C LYS A 57 -18.91 7.71 -4.31
N ARG A 58 -18.46 8.66 -5.12
CA ARG A 58 -18.65 8.59 -6.58
C ARG A 58 -17.81 7.48 -7.20
N THR A 59 -16.54 7.37 -6.83
CA THR A 59 -15.61 6.34 -7.36
C THR A 59 -16.12 4.93 -7.10
N PHE A 60 -16.60 4.66 -5.88
CA PHE A 60 -17.02 3.33 -5.45
C PHE A 60 -18.55 3.14 -5.42
N ASN A 61 -19.30 4.10 -5.97
CA ASN A 61 -20.77 4.08 -6.01
C ASN A 61 -21.42 3.81 -4.64
N LEU A 62 -20.94 4.51 -3.60
CA LEU A 62 -21.39 4.35 -2.22
C LEU A 62 -22.48 5.37 -1.85
N THR A 63 -23.44 4.92 -1.05
CA THR A 63 -24.36 5.80 -0.32
C THR A 63 -23.85 6.08 1.10
N ASP A 64 -24.40 7.10 1.77
CA ASP A 64 -24.12 7.34 3.20
C ASP A 64 -24.37 6.10 4.06
N LYS A 65 -25.43 5.35 3.72
CA LYS A 65 -25.74 4.08 4.39
C LYS A 65 -24.64 3.04 4.17
N ASN A 66 -24.11 2.92 2.95
CA ASN A 66 -23.01 1.99 2.68
C ASN A 66 -21.76 2.37 3.49
N VAL A 67 -21.41 3.66 3.53
CA VAL A 67 -20.28 4.15 4.33
C VAL A 67 -20.47 3.82 5.80
N GLN A 68 -21.66 4.08 6.37
CA GLN A 68 -21.95 3.75 7.76
C GLN A 68 -21.87 2.24 8.04
N ASP A 69 -22.45 1.41 7.16
CA ASP A 69 -22.43 -0.05 7.30
C ASP A 69 -20.99 -0.60 7.18
N ILE A 70 -20.14 0.02 6.35
CA ILE A 70 -18.71 -0.26 6.23
C ILE A 70 -17.98 0.12 7.53
N GLN A 71 -18.17 1.35 8.02
CA GLN A 71 -17.54 1.85 9.24
C GLN A 71 -17.82 0.97 10.45
N VAL A 72 -19.07 0.58 10.67
CA VAL A 72 -19.45 -0.33 11.77
C VAL A 72 -18.74 -1.69 11.66
N TRP A 73 -18.58 -2.22 10.44
CA TRP A 73 -17.88 -3.48 10.24
C TRP A 73 -16.36 -3.31 10.41
N ALA A 74 -15.79 -2.24 9.86
CA ALA A 74 -14.37 -1.96 9.89
C ALA A 74 -13.87 -1.74 11.32
N ASP A 75 -14.59 -0.96 12.13
CA ASP A 75 -14.23 -0.73 13.54
C ASP A 75 -14.14 -2.04 14.31
N LYS A 76 -15.13 -2.93 14.13
CA LYS A 76 -15.10 -4.27 14.73
C LYS A 76 -13.90 -5.09 14.23
N LYS A 77 -13.53 -4.97 12.96
CA LYS A 77 -12.40 -5.70 12.38
C LYS A 77 -11.04 -5.11 12.78
N LEU A 78 -10.97 -3.82 13.08
CA LEU A 78 -9.80 -3.20 13.70
C LEU A 78 -9.63 -3.74 15.13
N ASP A 79 -10.70 -3.83 15.92
CA ASP A 79 -10.67 -4.44 17.27
C ASP A 79 -10.23 -5.92 17.24
N GLU A 80 -10.52 -6.64 16.16
CA GLU A 80 -10.12 -8.04 15.93
C GLU A 80 -8.71 -8.19 15.32
N GLU A 81 -7.96 -7.10 15.11
CA GLU A 81 -6.66 -7.06 14.40
C GLU A 81 -6.73 -7.67 12.98
N LYS A 82 -7.90 -7.56 12.34
CA LYS A 82 -8.18 -8.04 10.98
C LYS A 82 -8.00 -6.97 9.90
N LEU A 83 -8.08 -5.72 10.31
CA LEU A 83 -7.68 -4.55 9.54
C LEU A 83 -6.56 -3.84 10.28
N GLY A 84 -5.83 -3.00 9.57
CA GLY A 84 -4.81 -2.16 10.17
C GLY A 84 -4.80 -0.78 9.53
N TRP A 85 -4.45 0.22 10.35
CA TRP A 85 -4.40 1.60 9.89
C TRP A 85 -3.32 1.78 8.81
N ILE A 86 -3.57 2.48 7.71
CA ILE A 86 -4.83 3.17 7.37
C ILE A 86 -5.75 2.34 6.44
N ASN A 87 -5.18 1.47 5.61
CA ASN A 87 -5.85 0.88 4.44
C ASN A 87 -5.50 -0.61 4.21
N THR A 88 -5.13 -1.34 5.26
CA THR A 88 -4.58 -2.70 5.12
C THR A 88 -5.51 -3.79 5.65
N PHE A 89 -5.42 -4.97 5.05
CA PHE A 89 -6.02 -6.20 5.55
C PHE A 89 -4.93 -7.14 6.08
N SER A 90 -5.17 -7.73 7.24
CA SER A 90 -4.19 -8.67 7.83
C SER A 90 -4.29 -10.08 7.25
N ASP A 91 -5.39 -10.45 6.60
CA ASP A 91 -5.53 -11.72 5.89
C ASP A 91 -6.49 -11.65 4.69
N LEU A 92 -6.26 -12.54 3.72
CA LEU A 92 -7.06 -12.65 2.49
C LEU A 92 -8.51 -13.04 2.74
N LYS A 93 -8.80 -13.71 3.86
CA LYS A 93 -10.16 -14.10 4.22
C LYS A 93 -10.99 -12.85 4.56
N THR A 94 -10.43 -11.95 5.36
CA THR A 94 -11.06 -10.69 5.76
C THR A 94 -11.22 -9.76 4.55
N LEU A 95 -10.18 -9.65 3.71
CA LEU A 95 -10.25 -8.88 2.46
C LEU A 95 -11.35 -9.41 1.54
N THR A 96 -11.44 -10.74 1.40
CA THR A 96 -12.49 -11.40 0.61
C THR A 96 -13.88 -11.14 1.18
N GLU A 97 -14.06 -11.28 2.50
CA GLU A 97 -15.32 -10.97 3.19
C GLU A 97 -15.73 -9.51 2.92
N TYR A 98 -14.80 -8.57 3.01
CA TYR A 98 -15.04 -7.15 2.74
C TYR A 98 -15.52 -6.90 1.31
N LYS A 99 -14.77 -7.41 0.33
CA LYS A 99 -15.11 -7.27 -1.09
C LYS A 99 -16.49 -7.85 -1.39
N GLU A 100 -16.75 -9.07 -0.95
CA GLU A 100 -18.02 -9.75 -1.24
C GLU A 100 -19.21 -9.10 -0.55
N LYS A 101 -19.01 -8.53 0.64
CA LYS A 101 -20.07 -7.91 1.42
C LYS A 101 -20.44 -6.52 0.91
N PHE A 102 -19.44 -5.70 0.59
CA PHE A 102 -19.66 -4.27 0.29
C PHE A 102 -19.52 -3.92 -1.19
N PHE A 103 -18.76 -4.72 -1.95
CA PHE A 103 -18.49 -4.52 -3.37
C PHE A 103 -18.72 -5.81 -4.20
N PRO A 104 -19.85 -6.53 -4.03
CA PRO A 104 -20.05 -7.84 -4.63
C PRO A 104 -19.98 -7.81 -6.16
N ASN A 105 -20.52 -6.75 -6.76
CA ASN A 105 -20.64 -6.59 -8.21
C ASN A 105 -19.47 -5.82 -8.84
N ASP A 106 -18.52 -5.33 -8.03
CA ASP A 106 -17.35 -4.66 -8.56
C ASP A 106 -16.37 -5.71 -9.09
N SER A 107 -16.02 -5.59 -10.37
CA SER A 107 -15.05 -6.45 -11.07
C SER A 107 -13.75 -5.71 -11.36
N ASP A 108 -13.70 -4.41 -11.09
CA ASP A 108 -12.59 -3.53 -11.41
C ASP A 108 -11.79 -3.23 -10.13
N PHE A 109 -11.07 -4.25 -9.68
CA PHE A 109 -10.23 -4.23 -8.49
C PHE A 109 -9.02 -5.12 -8.67
N GLU A 110 -7.95 -4.80 -7.94
CA GLU A 110 -6.78 -5.64 -7.78
C GLU A 110 -6.59 -5.99 -6.29
N ILE A 111 -6.12 -7.20 -6.04
CA ILE A 111 -5.68 -7.63 -4.71
C ILE A 111 -4.17 -7.75 -4.77
N LEU A 112 -3.48 -6.84 -4.08
CA LEU A 112 -2.03 -6.81 -4.04
C LEU A 112 -1.51 -7.10 -2.63
N SER A 113 -0.35 -7.73 -2.55
CA SER A 113 0.45 -7.83 -1.32
C SER A 113 1.77 -7.09 -1.50
N ILE A 114 2.26 -6.50 -0.42
CA ILE A 114 3.65 -6.04 -0.32
C ILE A 114 4.40 -6.92 0.68
N SER A 115 5.63 -7.27 0.37
CA SER A 115 6.47 -8.11 1.22
C SER A 115 7.87 -7.50 1.38
N PHE A 116 8.33 -7.41 2.62
CA PHE A 116 9.63 -6.85 2.97
C PHE A 116 10.70 -7.94 2.97
N PRO A 117 11.91 -7.69 2.45
CA PRO A 117 13.01 -8.62 2.58
C PRO A 117 13.41 -8.80 4.05
N GLU A 118 13.92 -9.98 4.41
CA GLU A 118 14.38 -10.28 5.76
C GLU A 118 15.44 -9.29 6.29
N SER A 119 16.24 -8.69 5.40
CA SER A 119 17.24 -7.67 5.75
C SER A 119 16.64 -6.40 6.34
N ASP A 120 15.42 -6.04 5.94
CA ASP A 120 14.81 -4.75 6.24
C ASP A 120 13.73 -4.88 7.32
N LEU A 121 13.44 -6.11 7.79
CA LEU A 121 12.35 -6.41 8.71
C LEU A 121 12.46 -5.65 10.05
N GLU A 122 13.65 -5.59 10.63
CA GLU A 122 13.85 -4.92 11.93
C GLU A 122 13.65 -3.41 11.81
N GLU A 123 14.18 -2.80 10.75
CA GLU A 123 14.00 -1.37 10.46
C GLU A 123 12.55 -1.04 10.15
N ALA A 124 11.89 -1.83 9.30
CA ALA A 124 10.47 -1.66 8.99
C ALA A 124 9.60 -1.75 10.26
N LEU A 125 9.89 -2.70 11.16
CA LEU A 125 9.17 -2.82 12.44
C LEU A 125 9.39 -1.63 13.37
N GLU A 126 10.61 -1.09 13.44
CA GLU A 126 10.90 0.05 14.31
C GLU A 126 10.26 1.33 13.75
N MET A 127 10.33 1.55 12.44
CA MET A 127 9.79 2.75 11.79
C MET A 127 8.26 2.77 11.74
N THR A 128 7.61 1.60 11.66
CA THR A 128 6.14 1.49 11.65
C THR A 128 5.54 1.27 13.04
N LYS A 129 6.36 1.25 14.09
CA LYS A 129 5.91 1.06 15.46
C LYS A 129 5.04 2.24 15.90
N PRO A 130 3.83 2.02 16.43
CA PRO A 130 2.99 3.09 16.95
C PRO A 130 3.72 3.87 18.06
N THR A 131 3.84 5.19 17.89
CA THR A 131 4.53 6.08 18.84
C THR A 131 3.60 6.74 19.86
N GLU A 132 2.30 6.82 19.58
CA GLU A 132 1.29 7.42 20.46
C GLU A 132 0.09 6.49 20.70
N SER A 133 -0.57 6.64 21.86
CA SER A 133 -1.73 5.84 22.24
C SER A 133 -3.02 6.16 21.46
N ASN A 134 -3.04 7.26 20.70
CA ASN A 134 -4.25 7.80 20.06
C ASN A 134 -4.30 7.58 18.54
N SER A 135 -3.31 6.92 17.94
CA SER A 135 -3.35 6.46 16.55
C SER A 135 -3.71 4.97 16.52
N GLY A 136 -4.61 4.56 15.63
CA GLY A 136 -4.84 3.13 15.37
C GLY A 136 -3.52 2.43 15.01
N GLU A 137 -3.36 1.15 15.36
CA GLU A 137 -2.13 0.44 15.06
C GLU A 137 -1.90 0.34 13.55
N ILE A 138 -0.70 0.74 13.10
CA ILE A 138 -0.29 0.68 11.70
C ILE A 138 -0.36 -0.77 11.22
N GLY A 139 -1.07 -1.00 10.12
CA GLY A 139 -1.34 -2.34 9.63
C GLY A 139 -0.12 -3.08 9.13
N ILE A 140 0.82 -2.36 8.51
CA ILE A 140 2.11 -2.91 8.11
C ILE A 140 2.85 -3.47 9.34
N TYR A 141 2.93 -2.69 10.42
CA TYR A 141 3.53 -3.12 11.68
C TYR A 141 2.85 -4.39 12.23
N ASN A 142 1.51 -4.39 12.24
CA ASN A 142 0.73 -5.51 12.76
C ASN A 142 0.96 -6.81 12.02
N LYS A 143 1.06 -6.74 10.70
CA LYS A 143 1.33 -7.92 9.89
C LYS A 143 2.79 -8.37 10.03
N LEU A 144 3.75 -7.44 10.00
CA LEU A 144 5.18 -7.76 10.11
C LEU A 144 5.53 -8.40 11.47
N LYS A 145 4.86 -8.03 12.57
CA LYS A 145 5.00 -8.69 13.89
C LYS A 145 4.82 -10.21 13.80
N ASN A 146 3.93 -10.67 12.93
CA ASN A 146 3.61 -12.09 12.77
C ASN A 146 4.63 -12.85 11.92
N LYS A 147 5.52 -12.15 11.19
CA LYS A 147 6.56 -12.73 10.33
C LYS A 147 6.01 -13.79 9.36
N GLU A 148 4.84 -13.52 8.78
CA GLU A 148 4.24 -14.38 7.77
C GLU A 148 5.10 -14.37 6.51
N LEU A 149 5.58 -15.54 6.08
CA LEU A 149 6.40 -15.64 4.88
C LEU A 149 5.56 -15.47 3.61
N ASP A 150 6.07 -14.68 2.69
CA ASP A 150 5.62 -14.64 1.30
C ASP A 150 6.03 -15.97 0.64
N ILE A 151 5.04 -16.84 0.45
CA ILE A 151 5.20 -18.11 -0.26
C ILE A 151 4.71 -17.93 -1.70
N GLU A 152 5.37 -18.58 -2.67
CA GLU A 152 5.21 -18.41 -4.13
C GLU A 152 3.82 -18.77 -4.73
N LYS A 153 2.73 -18.65 -3.97
CA LYS A 153 1.36 -18.87 -4.45
C LYS A 153 0.77 -17.67 -5.17
N ASP A 154 1.44 -16.52 -5.08
CA ASP A 154 1.01 -15.25 -5.64
C ASP A 154 1.77 -14.96 -6.94
N GLU A 155 1.15 -14.21 -7.86
CA GLU A 155 1.83 -13.76 -9.07
C GLU A 155 2.78 -12.61 -8.74
N PHE A 156 4.08 -12.86 -8.81
CA PHE A 156 5.08 -11.81 -8.64
C PHE A 156 4.99 -10.78 -9.77
N LEU A 157 4.75 -9.51 -9.42
CA LEU A 157 4.65 -8.41 -10.39
C LEU A 157 5.95 -7.62 -10.53
N GLY A 158 6.76 -7.54 -9.48
CA GLY A 158 7.96 -6.71 -9.45
C GLY A 158 8.24 -6.15 -8.06
N TYR A 159 9.15 -5.20 -8.00
CA TYR A 159 9.51 -4.47 -6.79
C TYR A 159 9.01 -3.03 -6.85
N ASP A 160 8.39 -2.58 -5.77
CA ASP A 160 8.12 -1.16 -5.54
C ASP A 160 9.16 -0.61 -4.56
N ILE A 161 9.53 0.65 -4.75
CA ILE A 161 10.34 1.40 -3.79
C ILE A 161 9.40 2.36 -3.10
N ILE A 162 9.16 2.12 -1.81
CA ILE A 162 8.13 2.81 -1.05
C ILE A 162 8.73 3.63 0.09
N GLY A 163 8.26 4.87 0.24
CA GLY A 163 8.60 5.76 1.35
C GLY A 163 7.46 5.80 2.35
N ILE A 164 7.66 5.26 3.55
CA ILE A 164 6.59 5.07 4.54
C ILE A 164 6.49 6.29 5.46
N GLU A 165 5.31 6.89 5.54
CA GLU A 165 5.04 7.99 6.46
C GLU A 165 4.80 7.49 7.89
N ILE A 166 4.90 8.41 8.86
CA ILE A 166 4.57 8.14 10.27
C ILE A 166 3.10 7.68 10.44
N SER A 167 2.23 8.01 9.49
CA SER A 167 0.83 7.59 9.46
C SER A 167 0.67 6.11 9.08
N GLY A 168 1.71 5.47 8.55
CA GLY A 168 1.66 4.12 7.99
C GLY A 168 1.22 4.06 6.52
N ASP A 169 0.76 5.17 5.94
CA ASP A 169 0.60 5.29 4.49
C ASP A 169 1.98 5.45 3.82
N PHE A 170 2.04 5.27 2.49
CA PHE A 170 3.31 5.37 1.80
C PHE A 170 3.21 5.91 0.37
N HIS A 171 4.33 6.51 -0.05
CA HIS A 171 4.59 6.98 -1.40
C HIS A 171 5.29 5.89 -2.20
N SER A 172 4.83 5.60 -3.42
CA SER A 172 5.69 4.92 -4.40
C SER A 172 6.73 5.89 -4.95
N PHE A 173 7.89 5.41 -5.39
CA PHE A 173 8.93 6.21 -6.05
C PHE A 173 8.40 7.06 -7.22
N HIS A 174 7.31 6.63 -7.87
CA HIS A 174 6.61 7.38 -8.91
C HIS A 174 6.00 8.69 -8.42
N CYS A 175 5.61 8.79 -7.15
CA CYS A 175 5.01 10.01 -6.57
C CYS A 175 5.98 11.19 -6.59
N ASN A 176 7.28 10.89 -6.61
CA ASN A 176 8.37 11.87 -6.64
C ASN A 176 9.08 11.94 -8.01
N ASP A 177 8.49 11.37 -9.07
CA ASP A 177 9.05 11.29 -10.43
C ASP A 177 10.47 10.69 -10.50
N LEU A 178 10.81 9.83 -9.53
CA LEU A 178 12.17 9.27 -9.37
C LEU A 178 12.53 8.20 -10.41
N ALA A 179 11.57 7.81 -11.25
CA ALA A 179 11.72 6.72 -12.20
C ALA A 179 12.94 6.91 -13.14
N ASN A 180 13.14 8.13 -13.65
CA ASN A 180 14.24 8.42 -14.56
C ASN A 180 15.59 8.48 -13.85
N ASP A 181 15.67 9.11 -12.68
CA ASP A 181 16.89 9.14 -11.86
C ASP A 181 17.35 7.72 -11.51
N LEU A 182 16.42 6.86 -11.11
CA LEU A 182 16.71 5.47 -10.74
C LEU A 182 17.17 4.64 -11.95
N LYS A 183 16.58 4.87 -13.12
CA LYS A 183 17.02 4.25 -14.38
C LYS A 183 18.42 4.71 -14.78
N GLU A 184 18.68 6.01 -14.80
CA GLU A 184 19.91 6.57 -15.34
C GLU A 184 21.11 6.34 -14.41
N LYS A 185 20.93 6.48 -13.10
CA LYS A 185 22.03 6.36 -12.13
C LYS A 185 22.35 4.91 -11.77
N PHE A 186 21.33 4.06 -11.69
CA PHE A 186 21.48 2.69 -11.18
C PHE A 186 21.17 1.61 -12.23
N GLY A 187 20.70 1.98 -13.42
CA GLY A 187 20.37 1.02 -14.48
C GLY A 187 19.13 0.17 -14.19
N LEU A 188 18.27 0.60 -13.24
CA LEU A 188 17.07 -0.16 -12.88
C LEU A 188 16.08 -0.19 -14.04
N LYS A 189 15.36 -1.30 -14.19
CA LYS A 189 14.39 -1.51 -15.26
C LYS A 189 12.98 -1.61 -14.70
N ILE A 190 12.07 -0.83 -15.27
CA ILE A 190 10.64 -0.86 -14.95
C ILE A 190 9.94 -1.77 -15.97
N ASN A 191 9.12 -2.69 -15.49
CA ASN A 191 8.35 -3.64 -16.29
C ASN A 191 6.97 -3.11 -16.69
N GLU A 192 6.16 -3.97 -17.30
CA GLU A 192 4.81 -3.64 -17.78
C GLU A 192 3.80 -3.29 -16.67
N PHE A 193 4.09 -3.63 -15.42
CA PHE A 193 3.24 -3.29 -14.27
C PHE A 193 3.63 -1.95 -13.62
N GLY A 194 4.61 -1.24 -14.19
CA GLY A 194 5.15 -0.02 -13.62
C GLY A 194 6.06 -0.25 -12.41
N LEU A 195 6.52 -1.49 -12.19
CA LEU A 195 7.37 -1.87 -11.06
C LEU A 195 8.78 -2.23 -11.53
N PHE A 196 9.76 -2.23 -10.62
CA PHE A 196 11.11 -2.66 -10.96
C PHE A 196 11.19 -4.18 -11.13
N GLU A 197 11.84 -4.66 -12.19
CA GLU A 197 12.08 -6.10 -12.41
C GLU A 197 12.99 -6.70 -11.30
N ASN A 198 14.01 -5.92 -10.94
CA ASN A 198 14.98 -6.23 -9.90
C ASN A 198 15.58 -4.91 -9.40
N VAL A 199 15.95 -4.85 -8.12
CA VAL A 199 16.62 -3.71 -7.51
C VAL A 199 18.00 -4.14 -7.05
N GLU A 200 18.95 -4.10 -7.98
CA GLU A 200 20.37 -4.31 -7.67
C GLU A 200 20.96 -3.06 -7.01
N ASN A 201 22.06 -3.23 -6.27
CA ASN A 201 22.73 -2.13 -5.56
C ASN A 201 21.81 -1.33 -4.62
N TRP A 202 20.95 -2.03 -3.87
CA TRP A 202 20.00 -1.40 -2.95
C TRP A 202 20.62 -0.38 -2.01
N ASN A 203 21.83 -0.64 -1.48
CA ASN A 203 22.54 0.32 -0.63
C ASN A 203 22.79 1.66 -1.33
N GLY A 204 23.22 1.64 -2.59
CA GLY A 204 23.44 2.88 -3.36
C GLY A 204 22.14 3.62 -3.67
N VAL A 205 21.07 2.86 -3.93
CA VAL A 205 19.72 3.43 -4.11
C VAL A 205 19.24 4.09 -2.81
N MET A 206 19.43 3.42 -1.67
CA MET A 206 19.09 3.96 -0.36
C MET A 206 19.88 5.21 0.00
N GLU A 207 21.19 5.24 -0.27
CA GLU A 207 22.00 6.46 -0.09
C GLU A 207 21.47 7.64 -0.92
N PHE A 208 21.01 7.38 -2.15
CA PHE A 208 20.41 8.39 -3.01
C PHE A 208 19.06 8.90 -2.46
N LEU A 209 18.19 8.00 -2.01
CA LEU A 209 16.86 8.34 -1.48
C LEU A 209 16.91 9.02 -0.11
N ASN A 210 17.93 8.73 0.70
CA ASN A 210 18.12 9.35 2.01
C ASN A 210 18.66 10.80 1.92
N ASP A 211 19.07 11.26 0.73
CA ASP A 211 19.41 12.66 0.52
C ASP A 211 18.13 13.47 0.30
N PRO A 212 17.79 14.42 1.20
CA PRO A 212 16.57 15.21 1.12
C PRO A 212 16.52 16.15 -0.09
N MET A 213 17.61 16.30 -0.84
CA MET A 213 17.61 17.01 -2.13
C MET A 213 17.04 16.16 -3.27
N ASN A 214 16.97 14.84 -3.10
CA ASN A 214 16.55 13.91 -4.15
C ASN A 214 15.15 13.35 -3.91
N ALA A 215 14.79 13.02 -2.66
CA ALA A 215 13.51 12.42 -2.31
C ALA A 215 12.98 12.94 -0.97
N GLU A 216 11.73 12.62 -0.67
CA GLU A 216 11.12 12.96 0.61
C GLU A 216 11.86 12.32 1.80
N PRO A 217 11.97 13.03 2.94
CA PRO A 217 12.71 12.56 4.11
C PRO A 217 11.89 11.54 4.93
N VAL A 218 11.56 10.42 4.32
CA VAL A 218 10.85 9.27 4.90
C VAL A 218 11.72 8.02 4.81
N PRO A 219 11.52 6.99 5.66
CA PRO A 219 12.20 5.71 5.49
C PRO A 219 11.75 5.03 4.19
N TRP A 220 12.73 4.72 3.33
CA TRP A 220 12.51 4.06 2.06
C TRP A 220 12.79 2.55 2.14
N PHE A 221 11.96 1.76 1.49
CA PHE A 221 12.05 0.29 1.45
C PHE A 221 11.86 -0.23 0.04
N CYS A 222 12.56 -1.32 -0.29
CA CYS A 222 12.31 -2.09 -1.50
C CYS A 222 11.40 -3.25 -1.14
N VAL A 223 10.14 -3.21 -1.60
CA VAL A 223 9.14 -4.24 -1.30
C VAL A 223 8.84 -5.05 -2.54
N LYS A 224 8.71 -6.37 -2.35
CA LYS A 224 8.19 -7.27 -3.37
C LYS A 224 6.67 -7.05 -3.46
N VAL A 225 6.16 -6.88 -4.67
CA VAL A 225 4.72 -6.77 -4.93
C VAL A 225 4.22 -8.03 -5.63
N ASN A 226 3.17 -8.63 -5.10
CA ASN A 226 2.48 -9.73 -5.75
C ASN A 226 1.00 -9.44 -5.96
N ARG A 227 0.44 -10.01 -7.03
CA ARG A 227 -0.99 -10.06 -7.28
C ARG A 227 -1.58 -11.38 -6.78
N ILE A 228 -2.71 -11.29 -6.10
CA ILE A 228 -3.45 -12.45 -5.60
C ILE A 228 -4.57 -12.78 -6.59
N ARG A 229 -4.39 -13.85 -7.36
CA ARG A 229 -5.44 -14.36 -8.26
C ARG A 229 -6.37 -15.30 -7.52
N LYS A 230 -7.69 -15.09 -7.64
CA LYS A 230 -8.72 -16.02 -7.16
C LYS A 230 -9.12 -17.02 -8.24
#